data_AF-A0A3N5G647-F1
#
_entry.id   AF-A0A3N5G647-F1
#
_cell.length_a   1.000
_cell.length_b   1.000
_cell.length_c   1.000
_cell.angle_alpha   90.00
_cell.angle_beta   90.00
_cell.angle_gamma   90.00
#
_symmetry.space_group_name_H-M   'P 1'
#
loop_
_entity.id
_entity.type
_entity.pdbx_description
1 polymer ?
#
loop_
_entity_poly.entity_id
_entity_poly.type
_entity_poly.pdbx_seq_one_letter_code
_entity_poly.pdbx_strand_id
1 'polypeptide(L)'
;MKNRLKLITIMVALSATVLSAADWPWLYGPRRDHTSEQKGLLRTWPQEGPKVLWTVPMAAGFGGPAVSGGNVFLLDRDEKVGDTLRVLDLASGKELWTFAYDAAGSFMFAGSR
;
A
#
# COMPACT_ATOMS: atom_id res chain seq x y z
N MET A 1 -4.44 -7.66 -46.66
CA MET A 1 -4.78 -6.47 -45.84
C MET A 1 -5.47 -6.81 -44.53
N LYS A 2 -6.54 -7.61 -44.52
CA LYS A 2 -7.29 -7.99 -43.29
C LYS A 2 -6.42 -8.63 -42.18
N ASN A 3 -5.44 -9.46 -42.54
CA ASN A 3 -4.55 -10.12 -41.57
C ASN A 3 -3.53 -9.18 -40.94
N ARG A 4 -3.11 -8.12 -41.67
CA ARG A 4 -2.21 -7.09 -41.11
C ARG A 4 -2.96 -6.20 -40.12
N LEU A 5 -4.22 -5.88 -40.41
CA LEU A 5 -5.07 -5.11 -39.49
C LEU A 5 -5.35 -5.89 -38.20
N LYS A 6 -5.63 -7.21 -38.29
CA LYS A 6 -5.75 -8.09 -37.11
C LYS A 6 -4.47 -8.16 -36.28
N LEU A 7 -3.30 -8.26 -36.92
CA LEU A 7 -2.01 -8.28 -36.23
C LEU A 7 -1.74 -6.97 -35.47
N ILE A 8 -2.07 -5.82 -36.08
CA ILE A 8 -1.91 -4.51 -35.45
C ILE A 8 -2.83 -4.37 -34.23
N THR A 9 -4.09 -4.82 -34.33
CA THR A 9 -5.02 -4.81 -33.19
C THR A 9 -4.52 -5.68 -32.03
N ILE A 10 -3.93 -6.84 -32.31
CA ILE A 10 -3.37 -7.73 -31.27
C ILE A 10 -2.13 -7.11 -30.61
N MET A 11 -1.25 -6.47 -31.37
CA MET A 11 -0.10 -5.75 -30.81
C MET A 11 -0.51 -4.56 -29.94
N VAL A 12 -1.55 -3.82 -30.33
CA VAL A 12 -2.07 -2.69 -29.53
C VAL A 12 -2.70 -3.18 -28.22
N ALA A 13 -3.38 -4.34 -28.24
CA ALA A 13 -3.94 -4.95 -27.04
C ALA A 13 -2.86 -5.51 -26.08
N LEU A 14 -1.71 -5.96 -26.60
CA LEU A 14 -0.56 -6.40 -25.80
C LEU A 14 0.24 -5.25 -25.18
N SER A 15 0.11 -4.03 -25.72
CA SER A 15 0.76 -2.83 -25.20
C SER A 15 0.01 -2.16 -24.04
N ALA A 16 -0.80 -2.92 -23.30
CA ALA A 16 -1.32 -2.45 -22.01
C ALA A 16 -0.13 -2.20 -21.09
N THR A 17 0.31 -0.94 -21.02
CA THR A 17 1.33 -0.51 -20.09
C THR A 17 0.85 -0.88 -18.69
N VAL A 18 1.52 -1.85 -18.07
CA VAL A 18 1.32 -2.15 -16.65
C VAL A 18 1.75 -0.89 -15.94
N LEU A 19 0.79 -0.10 -15.46
CA LEU A 19 1.06 1.10 -14.69
C LEU A 19 1.55 0.62 -13.32
N SER A 20 2.84 0.29 -13.24
CA SER A 20 3.48 -0.10 -12.01
C SER A 20 3.66 1.15 -11.16
N ALA A 21 2.86 1.29 -10.11
CA ALA A 21 3.23 2.19 -9.03
C ALA A 21 4.57 1.73 -8.44
N ALA A 22 5.38 2.67 -7.95
CA ALA A 22 6.63 2.33 -7.29
C ALA A 22 6.33 1.77 -5.89
N ASP A 23 7.04 0.71 -5.52
CA ASP A 23 7.01 0.15 -4.17
C ASP A 23 7.63 1.11 -3.15
N TRP A 24 7.28 0.93 -1.87
CA TRP A 24 7.84 1.63 -0.72
C TRP A 24 8.20 0.62 0.39
N PRO A 25 9.24 -0.22 0.19
CA PRO A 25 9.44 -1.43 0.99
C PRO A 25 10.08 -1.19 2.37
N TRP A 26 10.70 -0.04 2.59
CA TRP A 26 11.40 0.25 3.85
C TRP A 26 11.33 1.74 4.19
N LEU A 27 11.76 2.06 5.41
CA LEU A 27 11.85 3.43 5.91
C LEU A 27 12.62 4.31 4.91
N TYR A 28 12.05 5.47 4.61
CA TYR A 28 12.58 6.47 3.65
C TYR A 28 12.46 6.08 2.17
N GLY A 29 11.73 5.01 1.84
CA GLY A 29 11.39 4.64 0.48
C GLY A 29 12.52 3.96 -0.28
N PRO A 30 12.30 3.55 -1.53
CA PRO A 30 13.21 2.68 -2.28
C PRO A 30 14.62 3.26 -2.44
N ARG A 31 14.76 4.58 -2.49
CA ARG A 31 16.06 5.28 -2.56
C ARG A 31 16.62 5.74 -1.20
N ARG A 32 15.89 5.49 -0.11
CA ARG A 32 16.23 5.92 1.27
C ARG A 32 16.44 7.43 1.42
N ASP A 33 15.71 8.22 0.63
CA ASP A 33 15.85 9.67 0.55
C ASP A 33 14.56 10.43 0.89
N HIS A 34 13.51 9.73 1.35
CA HIS A 34 12.18 10.28 1.65
C HIS A 34 11.44 10.89 0.45
N THR A 35 11.83 10.61 -0.79
CA THR A 35 11.23 11.25 -1.96
C THR A 35 10.56 10.25 -2.92
N SER A 36 9.44 10.68 -3.51
CA SER A 36 8.75 9.94 -4.58
C SER A 36 8.99 10.61 -5.93
N GLU A 37 9.21 9.80 -6.97
CA GLU A 37 9.31 10.28 -8.35
C GLU A 37 7.93 10.54 -8.99
N GLN A 38 6.84 10.14 -8.32
CA GLN A 38 5.48 10.23 -8.85
C GLN A 38 5.12 11.65 -9.27
N LYS A 39 4.55 11.78 -10.48
CA LYS A 39 4.11 13.04 -11.09
C LYS A 39 2.59 13.03 -11.26
N GLY A 40 2.02 14.17 -11.66
CA GLY A 40 0.58 14.29 -11.89
C GLY A 40 -0.27 14.27 -10.60
N LEU A 41 0.36 14.45 -9.44
CA LEU A 41 -0.34 14.55 -8.17
C LEU A 41 -1.11 15.88 -8.08
N LEU A 42 -2.27 15.85 -7.43
CA LEU A 42 -3.02 17.05 -7.10
C LEU A 42 -2.15 17.99 -6.26
N ARG A 43 -2.08 19.27 -6.66
CA ARG A 43 -1.40 20.32 -5.88
C ARG A 43 -2.32 20.99 -4.87
N THR A 44 -3.62 20.90 -5.11
CA THR A 44 -4.68 21.38 -4.22
C THR A 44 -5.75 20.31 -4.17
N TRP A 45 -6.24 20.00 -2.98
CA TRP A 45 -7.34 19.06 -2.82
C TRP A 45 -8.68 19.73 -3.13
N PRO A 46 -9.67 18.97 -3.62
CA PRO A 46 -11.07 19.40 -3.62
C PRO A 46 -11.55 19.74 -2.21
N GLN A 47 -12.67 20.46 -2.09
CA GLN A 47 -13.24 20.85 -0.79
C GLN A 47 -13.58 19.62 0.07
N GLU A 48 -14.04 18.55 -0.57
CA GLU A 48 -14.37 17.25 0.01
C GLU A 48 -13.14 16.35 0.25
N GLY A 49 -11.94 16.78 -0.17
CA GLY A 49 -10.71 16.01 -0.08
C GLY A 49 -10.54 14.98 -1.21
N PRO A 50 -9.42 14.23 -1.22
CA PRO A 50 -9.21 13.14 -2.17
C PRO A 50 -10.17 11.99 -1.88
N LYS A 51 -10.57 11.26 -2.92
CA LYS A 51 -11.38 10.04 -2.76
C LYS A 51 -10.62 9.02 -1.91
N VAL A 52 -11.21 8.64 -0.78
CA VAL A 52 -10.76 7.52 0.03
C VAL A 52 -11.09 6.22 -0.71
N LEU A 53 -10.08 5.39 -0.97
CA LEU A 53 -10.26 4.11 -1.66
C LEU A 53 -10.72 3.01 -0.69
N TRP A 54 -10.12 2.95 0.50
CA TRP A 54 -10.46 2.02 1.56
C TRP A 54 -9.88 2.52 2.90
N THR A 55 -10.42 1.99 3.99
CA THR A 55 -9.93 2.18 5.36
C THR A 55 -9.98 0.85 6.10
N VAL A 56 -9.09 0.66 7.07
CA VAL A 56 -9.07 -0.53 7.92
C VAL A 56 -8.93 -0.14 9.40
N PRO A 57 -9.62 -0.83 10.32
CA PRO A 57 -9.46 -0.61 11.74
C PRO A 57 -8.11 -1.15 12.23
N MET A 58 -7.40 -0.34 13.01
CA MET A 58 -6.09 -0.65 13.59
C MET A 58 -6.16 -0.51 15.11
N ALA A 59 -5.33 -1.25 15.84
CA ALA A 59 -5.19 -1.04 17.27
C ALA A 59 -4.31 0.21 17.55
N ALA A 60 -4.02 0.49 18.82
CA ALA A 60 -3.09 1.57 19.15
C ALA A 60 -1.64 1.19 18.77
N GLY A 61 -0.77 2.18 18.55
CA GLY A 61 0.67 2.00 18.35
C GLY A 61 1.09 1.19 17.12
N PHE A 62 0.29 1.22 16.06
CA PHE A 62 0.67 0.68 14.77
C PHE A 62 1.85 1.44 14.15
N GLY A 63 2.69 0.73 13.38
CA GLY A 63 3.82 1.31 12.66
C GLY A 63 3.42 1.90 11.30
N GLY A 64 4.35 2.63 10.68
CA GLY A 64 4.20 3.08 9.29
C GLY A 64 4.15 1.91 8.30
N PRO A 65 3.34 2.01 7.23
CA PRO A 65 3.20 0.93 6.25
C PRO A 65 4.43 0.79 5.36
N ALA A 66 4.77 -0.45 5.00
CA ALA A 66 5.62 -0.76 3.86
C ALA A 66 4.74 -1.33 2.73
N VAL A 67 5.04 -0.94 1.49
CA VAL A 67 4.28 -1.41 0.32
C VAL A 67 5.23 -2.13 -0.62
N SER A 68 4.92 -3.38 -0.97
CA SER A 68 5.67 -4.07 -2.01
C SER A 68 4.82 -5.10 -2.76
N GLY A 69 4.95 -5.13 -4.09
CA GLY A 69 4.31 -6.13 -4.94
C GLY A 69 2.78 -6.14 -4.83
N GLY A 70 2.16 -4.97 -4.62
CA GLY A 70 0.72 -4.84 -4.44
C GLY A 70 0.21 -5.19 -3.03
N ASN A 71 1.10 -5.44 -2.08
CA ASN A 71 0.74 -5.71 -0.69
C ASN A 71 1.15 -4.56 0.22
N VAL A 72 0.34 -4.29 1.24
CA VAL A 72 0.63 -3.38 2.35
C VAL A 72 0.99 -4.23 3.56
N PHE A 73 2.18 -4.02 4.11
CA PHE A 73 2.69 -4.64 5.32
C PHE A 73 2.61 -3.63 6.45
N LEU A 74 1.93 -3.99 7.53
CA LEU A 74 1.75 -3.13 8.66
C LEU A 74 1.99 -3.89 9.96
N LEU A 75 2.76 -3.29 10.86
CA LEU A 75 2.86 -3.79 12.23
C LEU A 75 1.77 -3.13 13.06
N ASP A 76 0.83 -3.93 13.54
CA ASP A 76 -0.23 -3.56 14.48
C ASP A 76 0.10 -4.17 15.85
N ARG A 77 -0.61 -3.78 16.91
CA ARG A 77 -0.40 -4.39 18.24
C ARG A 77 -1.68 -4.48 19.06
N ASP A 78 -2.00 -5.70 19.47
CA ASP A 78 -3.11 -6.02 20.37
C ASP A 78 -2.56 -6.22 21.79
N GLU A 79 -3.05 -5.48 22.78
CA GLU A 79 -2.53 -5.59 24.16
C GLU A 79 -2.73 -6.97 24.81
N LYS A 80 -3.66 -7.79 24.30
CA LYS A 80 -3.93 -9.14 24.80
C LYS A 80 -3.01 -10.19 24.16
N VAL A 81 -2.47 -9.90 22.97
CA VAL A 81 -1.69 -10.87 22.18
C VAL A 81 -0.22 -10.47 22.07
N GLY A 82 0.07 -9.19 21.86
CA GLY A 82 1.39 -8.68 21.47
C GLY A 82 1.34 -8.03 20.09
N ASP A 83 2.46 -8.11 19.37
CA ASP A 83 2.59 -7.51 18.04
C ASP A 83 1.96 -8.41 16.98
N THR A 84 1.36 -7.80 15.95
CA THR A 84 0.74 -8.50 14.83
C THR A 84 1.18 -7.89 13.51
N LEU A 85 1.88 -8.65 12.68
CA LEU A 85 2.09 -8.31 11.28
C LEU A 85 0.78 -8.57 10.51
N ARG A 86 0.25 -7.53 9.89
CA ARG A 86 -0.93 -7.60 9.02
C ARG A 86 -0.50 -7.32 7.59
N VAL A 87 -0.94 -8.16 6.67
CA VAL A 87 -0.69 -8.00 5.23
C VAL A 87 -2.00 -7.83 4.50
N LEU A 88 -2.13 -6.72 3.78
CA LEU A 88 -3.34 -6.32 3.08
C LEU A 88 -3.08 -6.18 1.58
N ASP A 89 -4.09 -6.44 0.76
CA ASP A 89 -4.09 -6.12 -0.66
C ASP A 89 -4.19 -4.59 -0.84
N LEU A 90 -3.26 -3.99 -1.58
CA LEU A 90 -3.19 -2.54 -1.80
C LEU A 90 -4.40 -1.99 -2.55
N ALA A 91 -4.97 -2.78 -3.47
CA ALA A 91 -6.06 -2.31 -4.32
C ALA A 91 -7.39 -2.23 -3.56
N SER A 92 -7.64 -3.18 -2.66
CA SER A 92 -8.93 -3.33 -1.97
C SER A 92 -8.90 -3.01 -0.47
N GLY A 93 -7.71 -3.00 0.15
CA GLY A 93 -7.58 -2.94 1.61
C GLY A 93 -7.98 -4.23 2.32
N LYS A 94 -8.24 -5.32 1.58
CA LYS A 94 -8.60 -6.61 2.17
C LYS A 94 -7.40 -7.22 2.87
N GLU A 95 -7.58 -7.66 4.11
CA GLU A 95 -6.58 -8.45 4.81
C GLU A 95 -6.37 -9.81 4.12
N LEU A 96 -5.13 -10.09 3.75
CA LEU A 96 -4.70 -11.32 3.09
C LEU A 96 -4.34 -12.38 4.13
N TRP A 97 -3.52 -12.00 5.11
CA TRP A 97 -3.10 -12.86 6.22
C TRP A 97 -2.49 -12.03 7.36
N THR A 98 -2.36 -12.65 8.53
CA THR A 98 -1.73 -12.07 9.71
C THR A 98 -0.76 -13.05 10.36
N PHE A 99 0.23 -12.51 11.08
CA PHE A 99 1.13 -13.26 11.94
C PHE A 99 1.28 -12.52 13.26
N ALA A 100 0.84 -13.16 14.34
CA ALA A 100 0.89 -12.59 15.70
C ALA A 100 1.95 -13.29 16.54
N TYR A 101 2.61 -12.54 17.41
CA TYR A 101 3.60 -13.06 18.34
C TYR A 101 3.56 -12.30 19.67
N ASP A 102 3.92 -13.02 20.75
CA ASP A 102 4.02 -12.42 22.07
C ASP A 102 5.12 -11.36 22.08
N ALA A 103 4.78 -10.19 22.59
CA ALA A 103 5.67 -9.05 22.70
C ALA A 103 5.28 -8.28 23.96
N ALA A 104 6.17 -8.22 24.96
CA ALA A 104 5.91 -7.50 26.21
C ALA A 104 5.79 -5.98 26.00
N GLY A 105 4.95 -5.33 26.80
CA GLY A 105 4.79 -3.87 26.85
C GLY A 105 3.34 -3.39 26.74
N SER A 106 3.11 -2.12 27.06
CA SER A 106 1.82 -1.45 26.93
C SER A 106 1.97 -0.15 26.14
N PHE A 107 0.85 0.39 25.66
CA PHE A 107 0.87 1.72 25.05
C PHE A 107 0.91 2.79 26.13
N MET A 108 1.84 3.72 26.00
CA MET A 108 1.83 4.95 26.81
C MET A 108 0.91 6.01 26.19
N PHE A 109 0.67 5.93 24.88
CA PHE A 109 -0.13 6.88 24.09
C PHE A 109 -0.84 6.17 22.93
N ALA A 110 -2.02 6.67 22.52
CA ALA A 110 -2.73 6.20 21.34
C ALA A 110 -2.15 6.82 20.04
N GLY A 111 -2.28 6.12 18.91
CA GLY A 111 -1.84 6.60 17.58
C GLY A 111 -0.68 5.79 16.98
N SER A 112 -0.12 6.26 15.87
CA SER A 112 1.04 5.62 15.21
C SER A 112 2.32 5.80 16.03
N ARG A 113 3.23 4.82 16.00
CA ARG A 113 4.60 4.95 16.54
C ARG A 113 5.58 5.55 15.53
#